data_AF-A0A4R1YV46-F1
#
_entry.id   AF-A0A4R1YV46-F1
#
_cell.length_a   1.000
_cell.length_b   1.000
_cell.length_c   1.000
_cell.angle_alpha   90.00
_cell.angle_beta   90.00
_cell.angle_gamma   90.00
#
_symmetry.space_group_name_H-M   'P 1'
#
loop_
_entity.id
_entity.type
_entity.pdbx_description
1 polymer ?
#
loop_
_entity_poly.entity_id
_entity_poly.type
_entity_poly.pdbx_seq_one_letter_code
_entity_poly.pdbx_strand_id
1 'polypeptide(L)'
;MSKHAGLPVQGYRPQSGDAVETVNVNKTLEERVLRQLDALAADPATDKRWLAIGRTAIEQGFMAVNRAVFQPGRIPLPEDEA
;
A
#
# COMPACT_ATOMS: atom_id res chain seq x y z
N MET A 1 -10.73 -8.28 20.24
CA MET A 1 -10.23 -7.70 18.97
C MET A 1 -11.42 -7.45 18.07
N SER A 2 -11.68 -6.20 17.67
CA SER A 2 -12.73 -5.89 16.69
C SER A 2 -12.29 -6.40 15.31
N LYS A 3 -13.21 -6.98 14.54
CA LYS A 3 -13.02 -7.30 13.12
C LYS A 3 -13.77 -6.27 12.29
N HIS A 4 -13.10 -5.67 11.32
CA HIS A 4 -13.71 -4.72 10.39
C HIS A 4 -14.20 -5.48 9.16
N ALA A 5 -15.46 -5.23 8.76
CA ALA A 5 -15.96 -5.72 7.48
C ALA A 5 -15.07 -5.14 6.36
N GLY A 6 -14.57 -6.01 5.48
CA GLY A 6 -13.80 -5.55 4.32
C GLY A 6 -14.64 -4.63 3.43
N LEU A 7 -13.98 -3.81 2.60
CA LEU A 7 -14.66 -3.10 1.52
C LEU A 7 -15.42 -4.11 0.64
N PRO A 8 -16.52 -3.73 -0.03
CA PRO A 8 -17.31 -4.61 -0.89
C PRO A 8 -16.57 -4.90 -2.22
N VAL A 9 -15.34 -5.39 -2.13
CA VAL A 9 -14.43 -5.70 -3.22
C VAL A 9 -14.00 -7.15 -3.05
N GLN A 10 -14.18 -7.95 -4.09
CA GLN A 10 -13.82 -9.36 -4.06
C GLN A 10 -12.31 -9.52 -3.75
N GLY A 11 -11.98 -10.50 -2.91
CA GLY A 11 -10.60 -10.76 -2.48
C GLY A 11 -10.12 -9.93 -1.27
N TYR A 12 -10.83 -8.86 -0.91
CA TYR A 12 -10.60 -8.16 0.37
C TYR A 12 -11.17 -9.01 1.51
N ARG A 13 -10.32 -9.28 2.50
CA ARG A 13 -10.69 -10.06 3.68
C ARG A 13 -10.99 -9.14 4.85
N PRO A 14 -11.90 -9.53 5.76
CA PRO A 14 -12.06 -8.84 7.03
C PRO A 14 -10.71 -8.72 7.76
N GLN A 15 -10.41 -7.55 8.29
CA GLN A 15 -9.15 -7.27 8.98
C GLN A 15 -9.37 -7.15 10.48
N SER A 16 -8.37 -7.48 11.28
CA SER A 16 -8.36 -7.14 12.70
C SER A 16 -8.16 -5.62 12.89
N GLY A 17 -8.59 -5.10 14.03
CA GLY A 17 -8.30 -3.72 14.43
C GLY A 17 -6.80 -3.41 14.38
N ASP A 18 -5.96 -4.30 14.94
CA ASP A 18 -4.51 -4.15 14.96
C ASP A 18 -3.89 -4.08 13.56
N ALA A 19 -4.40 -4.87 12.60
CA ALA A 19 -3.95 -4.83 11.21
C ALA A 19 -4.31 -3.48 10.56
N VAL A 20 -5.53 -2.99 10.80
CA VAL A 20 -5.98 -1.68 10.30
C VAL A 20 -5.14 -0.55 10.89
N GLU A 21 -4.87 -0.59 12.20
CA GLU A 21 -4.00 0.39 12.87
C GLU A 21 -2.59 0.38 12.28
N THR A 22 -2.01 -0.81 12.10
CA THR A 22 -0.67 -0.98 11.50
C THR A 22 -0.60 -0.37 10.09
N VAL A 23 -1.59 -0.66 9.23
CA VAL A 23 -1.61 -0.09 7.88
C VAL A 23 -1.84 1.42 7.89
N ASN A 24 -2.63 1.96 8.83
CA ASN A 24 -2.79 3.41 8.97
C ASN A 24 -1.48 4.11 9.38
N VAL A 25 -0.68 3.47 10.25
CA VAL A 25 0.67 3.94 10.57
C VAL A 25 1.54 3.94 9.31
N ASN A 26 1.55 2.83 8.54
CA ASN A 26 2.31 2.75 7.30
C ASN A 26 1.87 3.82 6.29
N LYS A 27 0.57 4.10 6.17
CA LYS A 27 0.03 5.16 5.29
C LYS A 27 0.49 6.55 5.71
N THR A 28 0.57 6.80 7.01
CA THR A 28 1.11 8.07 7.53
C THR A 28 2.59 8.22 7.20
N LEU A 29 3.37 7.14 7.28
CA LEU A 29 4.79 7.15 6.91
C LEU A 29 4.99 7.34 5.40
N GLU A 30 4.21 6.64 4.58
CA GLU A 30 4.22 6.77 3.12
C GLU A 30 4.01 8.23 2.70
N GLU A 31 2.94 8.87 3.18
CA GLU A 31 2.61 10.26 2.86
C GLU A 31 3.74 11.23 3.23
N ARG A 32 4.40 11.03 4.39
CA ARG A 32 5.53 11.88 4.80
C ARG A 32 6.70 11.75 3.83
N VAL A 33 7.00 10.53 3.38
CA VAL A 33 8.06 10.29 2.40
C VAL A 33 7.66 10.89 1.04
N LEU A 34 6.42 10.71 0.60
CA LEU A 34 5.95 11.27 -0.68
C LEU A 34 6.07 12.80 -0.72
N ARG A 35 5.75 13.51 0.38
CA ARG A 35 5.96 14.96 0.47
C ARG A 35 7.43 15.37 0.36
N GLN A 36 8.35 14.56 0.89
CA GLN A 36 9.78 14.78 0.69
C GLN A 36 10.17 14.61 -0.79
N LEU A 37 9.59 13.61 -1.47
CA LEU A 37 9.80 13.41 -2.91
C LEU A 37 9.19 14.55 -3.75
N ASP A 38 8.07 15.14 -3.31
CA ASP A 38 7.47 16.30 -3.95
C ASP A 38 8.38 17.54 -3.83
N ALA A 39 9.00 17.75 -2.66
CA ALA A 39 9.98 18.82 -2.47
C ALA A 39 11.21 18.64 -3.39
N LEU A 40 11.72 17.41 -3.51
CA LEU A 40 12.79 17.06 -4.46
C LEU A 40 12.34 17.22 -5.93
N ALA A 41 11.07 16.95 -6.22
CA ALA A 41 10.50 17.16 -7.54
C ALA A 41 10.41 18.65 -7.91
N ALA A 42 10.18 19.53 -6.94
CA ALA A 42 10.14 20.97 -7.15
C ALA A 42 11.53 21.61 -7.36
N ASP A 43 12.60 21.01 -6.83
CA ASP A 43 13.97 21.54 -6.96
C ASP A 43 14.56 21.30 -8.37
N PRO A 44 14.86 22.34 -9.17
CA PRO A 44 15.44 22.17 -10.52
C PRO A 44 16.79 21.46 -10.55
N ALA A 45 17.55 21.47 -9.46
CA ALA A 45 18.87 20.82 -9.38
C ALA A 45 18.79 19.30 -9.19
N THR A 46 17.62 18.77 -8.80
CA THR A 46 17.44 17.34 -8.56
C THR A 46 17.38 16.55 -9.88
N ASP A 47 18.15 15.46 -9.97
CA ASP A 47 18.03 14.50 -11.08
C ASP A 47 16.66 13.81 -11.08
N LYS A 48 15.83 14.17 -12.07
CA LYS A 48 14.45 13.71 -12.17
C LYS A 48 14.33 12.24 -12.56
N ARG A 49 15.30 11.68 -13.28
CA ARG A 49 15.30 10.26 -13.65
C ARG A 49 15.49 9.41 -12.40
N TRP A 50 16.48 9.72 -11.58
CA TRP A 50 16.72 8.98 -10.35
C TRP A 50 15.63 9.19 -9.31
N LEU A 51 15.05 10.39 -9.23
CA LEU A 51 13.88 10.66 -8.39
C LEU A 51 12.67 9.79 -8.78
N ALA A 52 12.38 9.65 -10.08
CA ALA A 52 11.27 8.83 -10.56
C ALA A 52 11.45 7.33 -10.21
N ILE A 53 12.68 6.82 -10.35
CA ILE A 53 13.03 5.45 -9.95
C ILE A 53 12.81 5.27 -8.44
N GLY A 54 13.33 6.20 -7.62
CA GLY A 54 13.18 6.17 -6.17
C GLY A 54 11.71 6.21 -5.73
N ARG A 55 10.90 7.10 -6.32
CA ARG A 55 9.46 7.18 -6.07
C ARG A 55 8.76 5.85 -6.34
N THR A 56 9.01 5.26 -7.50
CA THR A 56 8.39 3.99 -7.90
C THR A 56 8.73 2.88 -6.91
N ALA A 57 10.00 2.77 -6.51
CA ALA A 57 10.44 1.76 -5.54
C ALA A 57 9.81 1.96 -4.15
N ILE A 58 9.68 3.22 -3.71
CA ILE A 58 9.05 3.55 -2.42
C ILE A 58 7.56 3.21 -2.42
N GLU A 59 6.82 3.63 -3.45
CA GLU A 59 5.38 3.34 -3.58
C GLU A 59 5.12 1.81 -3.67
N GLN A 60 5.94 1.10 -4.44
CA GLN A 60 5.90 -0.37 -4.49
C GLN A 60 6.24 -1.00 -3.14
N GLY A 61 7.21 -0.46 -2.42
CA GLY A 61 7.60 -0.90 -1.08
C GLY A 61 6.44 -0.78 -0.09
N PHE A 62 5.81 0.40 -0.01
CA PHE A 62 4.66 0.63 0.87
C PHE A 62 3.45 -0.24 0.48
N MET A 63 3.20 -0.43 -0.82
CA MET A 63 2.19 -1.38 -1.29
C MET A 63 2.50 -2.80 -0.82
N ALA A 64 3.74 -3.27 -0.97
CA ALA A 64 4.15 -4.62 -0.60
C ALA A 64 4.02 -4.88 0.90
N VAL A 65 4.48 -3.96 1.77
CA VAL A 65 4.38 -4.12 3.22
C VAL A 65 2.93 -4.08 3.71
N ASN A 66 2.08 -3.23 3.12
CA ASN A 66 0.64 -3.22 3.45
C ASN A 66 -0.04 -4.52 3.03
N ARG A 67 0.32 -5.10 1.88
CA ARG A 67 -0.16 -6.43 1.46
C ARG A 67 0.36 -7.55 2.37
N ALA A 68 1.56 -7.43 2.93
CA ALA A 68 2.08 -8.39 3.90
C ALA A 68 1.26 -8.41 5.20
N VAL A 69 0.68 -7.27 5.59
CA VAL A 69 -0.23 -7.14 6.73
C VAL A 69 -1.64 -7.62 6.38
N PHE A 70 -2.24 -7.08 5.31
CA PHE A 70 -3.65 -7.36 4.96
C PHE A 70 -3.89 -8.71 4.28
N GLN A 71 -2.86 -9.32 3.69
CA GLN A 71 -2.89 -10.69 3.14
C GLN A 71 -4.15 -10.98 2.29
N PRO A 72 -4.41 -10.20 1.22
CA PRO A 72 -5.59 -10.40 0.39
C PRO A 72 -5.60 -11.80 -0.22
N GLY A 73 -6.78 -12.38 -0.36
CA GLY A 73 -6.97 -13.71 -0.89
C GLY A 73 -7.11 -13.74 -2.41
N ARG A 74 -6.80 -14.89 -3.01
CA ARG A 74 -7.32 -15.23 -4.34
C ARG A 74 -8.84 -15.43 -4.23
N ILE A 75 -9.54 -15.05 -5.29
CA ILE A 75 -10.98 -15.32 -5.43
C ILE A 75 -11.15 -16.63 -6.18
N PRO A 76 -12.16 -17.45 -5.84
CA PRO A 76 -12.52 -18.59 -6.66
C PRO A 76 -13.10 -18.09 -7.99
N LEU A 77 -12.77 -18.80 -9.08
CA LEU A 77 -13.38 -18.57 -10.39
C LEU A 77 -14.29 -19.76 -10.73
N PRO A 78 -15.32 -19.57 -11.58
CA PRO A 78 -16.21 -20.65 -11.99
C PRO A 78 -15.49 -21.89 -12.56
N GLU A 79 -14.35 -21.70 -13.22
CA GLU A 79 -13.52 -22.77 -13.78
C GLU A 79 -12.70 -23.58 -12.76
N ASP A 80 -12.61 -23.15 -11.48
CA ASP A 80 -11.89 -23.89 -10.44
C ASP A 80 -12.66 -25.14 -9.93
N GLU A 81 -13.96 -25.24 -10.23
CA GLU A 81 -14.84 -26.35 -9.80
C GLU A 81 -15.05 -27.44 -10.87
N ALA A 82 -14.40 -27.31 -12.04
CA ALA A 82 -14.53 -28.21 -13.19
C ALA A 82 -13.56 -29.40 -13.18
#